data_AF-A0A2S8BKV3-F1
#
_entry.id   AF-A0A2S8BKV3-F1
#
_cell.length_a   1.000
_cell.length_b   1.000
_cell.length_c   1.000
_cell.angle_alpha   90.00
_cell.angle_beta   90.00
_cell.angle_gamma   90.00
#
_symmetry.space_group_name_H-M   'P 1'
#
loop_
_entity.id
_entity.type
_entity.pdbx_description
1 polymer ?
#
loop_
_entity_poly.entity_id
_entity_poly.type
_entity_poly.pdbx_seq_one_letter_code
_entity_poly.pdbx_strand_id
1 'polypeptide(L)'
;MYQPPDGLGPVQTVYIVKEGVGDHALVATLLHLAERGLVRLDRTDSTRWTVTGIGTPEQWAAIDPVTREAAKELGVTTADTEFVVGGGTGETLTKASDSLRSASKSWSRTEGLSNYAATEWLGRVLVVVCPVPALIGFIVGPTIWGLPFALFTIAGLGLWAKGVGTRRTAAGRQLWSRAGGFERLLATPSSEDRFDYAAREDLFIAYIPYAAAFGVADKWAAKYRTATGQEPPTPTWYPVTASDRSAGWSSPGGLAAFGATVATSIAAYKAAQRSSSSSGGSSFSSGGGRLGRWRGQRRRLLVSRDHHRQE
;
A
#
# COMPACT_ATOMS: atom_id res chain seq x y z
N MET A 1 -2.69 -26.98 -10.77
CA MET A 1 -3.62 -25.90 -11.18
C MET A 1 -3.04 -24.58 -10.73
N TYR A 2 -2.95 -23.59 -11.62
CA TYR A 2 -2.39 -22.25 -11.33
C TYR A 2 -3.54 -21.24 -11.25
N GLN A 3 -4.39 -21.41 -10.23
CA GLN A 3 -5.48 -20.51 -9.89
C GLN A 3 -5.05 -19.70 -8.64
N PRO A 4 -5.64 -18.52 -8.37
CA PRO A 4 -5.45 -17.88 -7.08
C PRO A 4 -5.81 -18.87 -5.96
N PRO A 5 -5.07 -18.90 -4.85
CA PRO A 5 -5.40 -19.79 -3.74
C PRO A 5 -6.83 -19.55 -3.25
N ASP A 6 -7.57 -20.64 -3.00
CA ASP A 6 -8.99 -20.58 -2.67
C ASP A 6 -9.27 -19.67 -1.47
N GLY A 7 -10.25 -18.77 -1.62
CA GLY A 7 -10.72 -17.89 -0.55
C GLY A 7 -9.81 -16.70 -0.21
N LEU A 8 -8.68 -16.52 -0.90
CA LEU A 8 -7.80 -15.37 -0.66
C LEU A 8 -8.08 -14.20 -1.58
N GLY A 9 -8.16 -13.01 -1.00
CA GLY A 9 -8.19 -11.77 -1.76
C GLY A 9 -6.85 -11.47 -2.46
N PRO A 10 -6.84 -10.52 -3.41
CA PRO A 10 -5.63 -10.14 -4.15
C PRO A 10 -4.47 -9.69 -3.25
N VAL A 11 -4.77 -8.89 -2.23
CA VAL A 11 -3.76 -8.33 -1.32
C VAL A 11 -3.15 -9.42 -0.43
N GLN A 12 -3.95 -10.37 0.05
CA GLN A 12 -3.45 -11.52 0.81
C GLN A 12 -2.51 -12.38 -0.05
N THR A 13 -2.88 -12.60 -1.31
CA THR A 13 -2.08 -13.36 -2.28
C THR A 13 -0.72 -12.70 -2.51
N VAL A 14 -0.67 -11.38 -2.67
CA VAL A 14 0.59 -10.62 -2.77
C VAL A 14 1.39 -10.68 -1.46
N TYR A 15 0.70 -10.53 -0.32
CA TYR A 15 1.33 -10.53 0.99
C TYR A 15 2.08 -11.83 1.27
N ILE A 16 1.52 -12.98 0.89
CA ILE A 16 2.20 -14.27 1.02
C ILE A 16 3.51 -14.29 0.23
N VAL A 17 3.51 -13.74 -0.99
CA VAL A 17 4.65 -13.81 -1.92
C VAL A 17 5.76 -12.83 -1.55
N LYS A 18 5.37 -11.56 -1.31
CA LYS A 18 6.28 -10.42 -1.15
C LYS A 18 6.46 -9.97 0.31
N GLU A 19 5.74 -10.58 1.26
CA GLU A 19 5.70 -10.19 2.68
C GLU A 19 5.28 -8.72 2.90
N GLY A 20 4.56 -8.18 1.92
CA GLY A 20 4.06 -6.82 1.88
C GLY A 20 2.87 -6.72 0.93
N VAL A 21 2.05 -5.69 1.12
CA VAL A 21 0.78 -5.53 0.38
C VAL A 21 0.94 -4.93 -1.02
N GLY A 22 2.12 -4.38 -1.35
CA GLY A 22 2.38 -3.67 -2.61
C GLY A 22 1.80 -2.25 -2.63
N ASP A 23 2.20 -1.46 -3.63
CA ASP A 23 1.78 -0.05 -3.77
C ASP A 23 0.37 0.10 -4.33
N HIS A 24 -0.14 -0.93 -5.01
CA HIS A 24 -1.47 -0.96 -5.62
C HIS A 24 -2.49 -1.77 -4.81
N ALA A 25 -2.22 -2.04 -3.53
CA ALA A 25 -3.07 -2.87 -2.66
C ALA A 25 -4.52 -2.40 -2.61
N LEU A 26 -4.73 -1.11 -2.37
CA LEU A 26 -6.07 -0.52 -2.24
C LEU A 26 -6.84 -0.56 -3.56
N VAL A 27 -6.16 -0.23 -4.66
CA VAL A 27 -6.74 -0.28 -6.01
C VAL A 27 -7.16 -1.70 -6.34
N ALA A 28 -6.27 -2.68 -6.17
CA ALA A 28 -6.57 -4.07 -6.41
C ALA A 28 -7.74 -4.61 -5.57
N THR A 29 -7.84 -4.16 -4.31
CA THR A 29 -8.94 -4.51 -3.41
C THR A 29 -10.27 -3.98 -3.94
N LEU A 30 -10.32 -2.71 -4.36
CA LEU A 30 -11.52 -2.11 -4.92
C LEU A 30 -11.95 -2.76 -6.23
N LEU A 31 -10.99 -3.16 -7.08
CA LEU A 31 -11.30 -3.94 -8.28
C LEU A 31 -11.84 -5.33 -7.97
N HIS A 32 -11.35 -5.96 -6.91
CA HIS A 32 -11.89 -7.24 -6.47
C HIS A 32 -13.31 -7.12 -5.95
N LEU A 33 -13.60 -6.08 -5.18
CA LEU A 33 -14.94 -5.77 -4.72
C LEU A 33 -15.90 -5.47 -5.88
N ALA A 34 -15.40 -4.78 -6.92
CA ALA A 34 -16.17 -4.48 -8.12
C ALA A 34 -16.45 -5.74 -8.96
N GLU A 35 -15.46 -6.60 -9.14
CA GLU A 35 -15.61 -7.89 -9.84
C GLU A 35 -16.63 -8.81 -9.15
N ARG A 36 -16.68 -8.78 -7.82
CA ARG A 36 -17.67 -9.52 -7.01
C ARG A 36 -19.04 -8.84 -6.91
N GLY A 37 -19.23 -7.68 -7.54
CA GLY A 37 -20.50 -6.94 -7.56
C GLY A 37 -20.89 -6.29 -6.23
N LEU A 38 -19.93 -6.04 -5.34
CA LEU A 38 -20.16 -5.41 -4.04
C LEU A 38 -20.02 -3.88 -4.08
N VAL A 39 -19.22 -3.41 -5.03
CA VAL A 39 -18.89 -2.00 -5.21
C VAL A 39 -19.02 -1.66 -6.68
N ARG A 40 -19.54 -0.47 -6.99
CA ARG A 40 -19.48 0.14 -8.31
C ARG A 40 -18.45 1.25 -8.31
N LEU A 41 -17.67 1.33 -9.38
CA LEU A 41 -16.65 2.36 -9.58
C LEU A 41 -17.08 3.23 -10.75
N ASP A 42 -17.45 4.47 -10.46
CA ASP A 42 -17.89 5.43 -11.46
C ASP A 42 -16.90 6.59 -11.56
N ARG A 43 -16.56 6.97 -12.79
CA ARG A 43 -15.73 8.14 -13.06
C ARG A 43 -16.61 9.38 -13.08
N THR A 44 -16.48 10.25 -12.08
CA THR A 44 -17.19 11.53 -12.07
C THR A 44 -16.49 12.54 -12.98
N ASP A 45 -15.17 12.64 -12.85
CA ASP A 45 -14.32 13.61 -13.56
C ASP A 45 -12.94 13.00 -13.92
N SER A 46 -12.06 13.79 -14.53
CA SER A 46 -10.67 13.37 -14.78
C SER A 46 -9.86 13.10 -13.51
N THR A 47 -10.27 13.70 -12.37
CA THR A 47 -9.55 13.69 -11.09
C THR A 47 -10.38 13.21 -9.90
N ARG A 48 -11.65 12.83 -10.11
CA ARG A 48 -12.55 12.33 -9.07
C ARG A 48 -13.27 11.08 -9.51
N TRP A 49 -13.37 10.14 -8.59
CA TRP A 49 -14.06 8.87 -8.77
C TRP A 49 -15.03 8.64 -7.63
N THR A 50 -16.17 8.05 -7.91
CA THR A 50 -17.15 7.65 -6.90
C THR A 50 -17.13 6.15 -6.76
N VAL A 51 -17.07 5.69 -5.51
CA VAL A 51 -17.11 4.29 -5.11
C VAL A 51 -18.44 4.08 -4.41
N THR A 52 -19.37 3.35 -5.02
CA THR A 52 -20.71 3.12 -4.48
C THR A 52 -20.83 1.70 -3.95
N GLY A 53 -21.18 1.54 -2.68
CA GLY A 53 -21.51 0.25 -2.09
C GLY A 53 -22.85 -0.26 -2.63
N ILE A 54 -22.86 -1.42 -3.27
CA ILE A 54 -24.09 -2.05 -3.83
C ILE A 54 -24.30 -3.47 -3.29
N GLY A 55 -23.33 -4.00 -2.55
CA GLY A 55 -23.35 -5.37 -2.03
C GLY A 55 -24.37 -5.60 -0.92
N THR A 56 -24.94 -6.80 -0.92
CA THR A 56 -25.81 -7.27 0.17
C THR A 56 -24.99 -7.69 1.40
N PRO A 57 -25.57 -7.65 2.62
CA PRO A 57 -24.88 -8.10 3.83
C PRO A 57 -24.35 -9.54 3.75
N GLU A 58 -25.05 -10.43 3.04
CA GLU A 58 -24.64 -11.82 2.83
C GLU A 58 -23.39 -11.93 1.96
N GLN A 59 -23.32 -11.14 0.88
CA GLN A 59 -22.12 -11.09 0.04
C GLN A 59 -20.94 -10.50 0.81
N TRP A 60 -21.16 -9.47 1.64
CA TRP A 60 -20.12 -8.93 2.50
C TRP A 60 -19.59 -9.95 3.52
N ALA A 61 -20.45 -10.83 4.02
CA ALA A 61 -20.07 -11.91 4.93
C ALA A 61 -19.23 -13.01 4.26
N ALA A 62 -19.36 -13.19 2.94
CA ALA A 62 -18.62 -14.19 2.16
C ALA A 62 -17.21 -13.76 1.72
N ILE A 63 -16.87 -12.47 1.84
CA ILE A 63 -15.54 -11.94 1.47
C ILE A 63 -14.52 -12.19 2.57
N ASP A 64 -13.26 -12.27 2.18
CA ASP A 64 -12.13 -12.33 3.10
C ASP A 64 -12.14 -11.17 4.12
N PRO A 65 -11.70 -11.44 5.37
CA PRO A 65 -11.73 -10.43 6.42
C PRO A 65 -10.83 -9.22 6.13
N VAL A 66 -9.74 -9.39 5.37
CA VAL A 66 -8.78 -8.31 5.09
C VAL A 66 -9.42 -7.25 4.19
N THR A 67 -10.09 -7.68 3.14
CA THR A 67 -10.82 -6.84 2.19
C THR A 67 -12.03 -6.19 2.84
N ARG A 68 -12.74 -6.92 3.72
CA ARG A 68 -13.88 -6.38 4.48
C ARG A 68 -13.48 -5.23 5.41
N GLU A 69 -12.38 -5.37 6.15
CA GLU A 69 -11.89 -4.29 7.02
C GLU A 69 -11.51 -3.04 6.22
N ALA A 70 -10.88 -3.21 5.05
CA ALA A 70 -10.58 -2.07 4.16
C ALA A 70 -11.85 -1.38 3.65
N ALA A 71 -12.87 -2.15 3.25
CA ALA A 71 -14.15 -1.60 2.82
C ALA A 71 -14.89 -0.86 3.94
N LYS A 72 -14.76 -1.34 5.18
CA LYS A 72 -15.32 -0.69 6.37
C LYS A 72 -14.68 0.67 6.64
N GLU A 73 -13.35 0.77 6.51
CA GLU A 73 -12.62 2.05 6.63
C GLU A 73 -13.02 3.06 5.55
N LEU A 74 -13.38 2.57 4.36
CA LEU A 74 -13.90 3.40 3.26
C LEU A 74 -15.38 3.76 3.42
N GLY A 75 -16.11 3.11 4.33
CA GLY A 75 -17.54 3.34 4.54
C GLY A 75 -18.45 2.79 3.43
N VAL A 76 -17.95 1.91 2.56
CA VAL A 76 -18.68 1.38 1.37
C VAL A 76 -19.40 0.05 1.61
N THR A 77 -19.50 -0.37 2.87
CA THR A 77 -20.09 -1.67 3.27
C THR A 77 -21.61 -1.64 3.38
N THR A 78 -22.20 -0.45 3.38
CA THR A 78 -23.65 -0.26 3.39
C THR A 78 -24.14 -0.08 1.95
N ALA A 79 -25.35 -0.57 1.65
CA ALA A 79 -25.96 -0.35 0.35
C ALA A 79 -26.21 1.15 0.10
N ASP A 80 -25.97 1.58 -1.13
CA ASP A 80 -26.15 2.95 -1.65
C ASP A 80 -25.31 4.04 -0.96
N THR A 81 -24.28 3.66 -0.21
CA THR A 81 -23.29 4.64 0.28
C THR A 81 -22.28 4.98 -0.81
N GLU A 82 -22.13 6.26 -1.09
CA GLU A 82 -21.15 6.78 -2.03
C GLU A 82 -19.92 7.33 -1.30
N PHE A 83 -18.74 6.94 -1.78
CA PHE A 83 -17.46 7.45 -1.31
C PHE A 83 -16.69 8.07 -2.47
N VAL A 84 -16.39 9.37 -2.37
CA VAL A 84 -15.67 10.10 -3.42
C VAL A 84 -14.16 10.02 -3.19
N VAL A 85 -13.46 9.43 -4.12
CA VAL A 85 -11.99 9.40 -4.20
C VAL A 85 -11.54 10.65 -4.95
N GLY A 86 -10.87 11.55 -4.23
CA GLY A 86 -10.33 12.81 -4.76
C GLY A 86 -10.57 13.99 -3.81
N GLY A 87 -9.71 15.02 -3.90
CA GLY A 87 -9.98 16.32 -3.27
C GLY A 87 -10.17 16.33 -1.75
N GLY A 88 -9.31 15.63 -0.99
CA GLY A 88 -9.29 15.69 0.48
C GLY A 88 -9.51 14.36 1.19
N THR A 89 -9.91 13.30 0.48
CA THR A 89 -10.11 11.95 1.04
C THR A 89 -8.82 11.14 1.26
N GLY A 90 -7.66 11.80 1.20
CA GLY A 90 -6.36 11.13 1.39
C GLY A 90 -6.17 10.50 2.77
N GLU A 91 -6.83 11.03 3.82
CA GLU A 91 -6.80 10.45 5.17
C GLU A 91 -7.45 9.07 5.22
N THR A 92 -8.69 8.96 4.73
CA THR A 92 -9.45 7.70 4.73
C THR A 92 -8.80 6.66 3.82
N LEU A 93 -8.29 7.08 2.65
CA LEU A 93 -7.51 6.21 1.77
C LEU A 93 -6.21 5.71 2.42
N THR A 94 -5.55 6.56 3.22
CA THR A 94 -4.35 6.16 3.98
C THR A 94 -4.72 5.17 5.09
N LYS A 95 -5.79 5.43 5.86
CA LYS A 95 -6.31 4.51 6.88
C LYS A 95 -6.69 3.15 6.29
N ALA A 96 -7.42 3.13 5.18
CA ALA A 96 -7.77 1.90 4.47
C ALA A 96 -6.53 1.14 3.95
N SER A 97 -5.51 1.86 3.47
CA SER A 97 -4.24 1.23 3.05
C SER A 97 -3.46 0.63 4.22
N ASP A 98 -3.45 1.31 5.36
CA ASP A 98 -2.80 0.83 6.57
C ASP A 98 -3.58 -0.32 7.24
N SER A 99 -4.92 -0.31 7.15
CA SER A 99 -5.77 -1.42 7.60
C SER A 99 -5.55 -2.67 6.75
N LEU A 100 -5.43 -2.55 5.43
CA LEU A 100 -5.04 -3.66 4.55
C LEU A 100 -3.70 -4.28 4.97
N ARG A 101 -2.71 -3.42 5.27
CA ARG A 101 -1.38 -3.87 5.70
C ARG A 101 -1.42 -4.57 7.06
N SER A 102 -2.11 -3.98 8.03
CA SER A 102 -2.20 -4.53 9.39
C SER A 102 -3.04 -5.80 9.43
N ALA A 103 -4.17 -5.83 8.72
CA ALA A 103 -5.05 -6.98 8.61
C ALA A 103 -4.38 -8.14 7.87
N SER A 104 -3.66 -7.90 6.77
CA SER A 104 -2.90 -8.95 6.07
C SER A 104 -1.84 -9.58 6.97
N LYS A 105 -1.13 -8.74 7.75
CA LYS A 105 -0.13 -9.20 8.71
C LYS A 105 -0.75 -9.98 9.86
N SER A 106 -1.89 -9.53 10.37
CA SER A 106 -2.64 -10.21 11.44
C SER A 106 -3.16 -11.56 10.96
N TRP A 107 -3.84 -11.58 9.81
CA TRP A 107 -4.33 -12.79 9.15
C TRP A 107 -3.21 -13.82 8.95
N SER A 108 -2.06 -13.42 8.41
CA SER A 108 -0.94 -14.33 8.20
C SER A 108 -0.38 -14.94 9.49
N ARG A 109 -0.49 -14.23 10.63
CA ARG A 109 -0.11 -14.72 11.95
C ARG A 109 -1.16 -15.68 12.51
N THR A 110 -2.44 -15.35 12.40
CA THR A 110 -3.56 -16.17 12.89
C THR A 110 -3.62 -17.51 12.16
N GLU A 111 -3.40 -17.52 10.84
CA GLU A 111 -3.33 -18.72 10.00
C GLU A 111 -2.08 -19.58 10.23
N GLY A 112 -1.14 -19.13 11.08
CA GLY A 112 0.10 -19.87 11.34
C GLY A 112 0.95 -20.05 10.08
N LEU A 113 0.90 -19.12 9.12
CA LEU A 113 1.73 -19.20 7.90
C LEU A 113 3.21 -18.87 8.19
N SER A 114 3.46 -18.20 9.33
CA SER A 114 4.79 -17.90 9.86
C SER A 114 4.89 -18.35 11.31
N ASN A 115 5.85 -19.23 11.61
CA ASN A 115 6.21 -19.53 12.98
C ASN A 115 7.38 -18.64 13.37
N TYR A 116 7.27 -17.98 14.54
CA TYR A 116 8.45 -17.44 15.19
C TYR A 116 9.39 -18.61 15.46
N ALA A 117 10.63 -18.54 14.97
CA ALA A 117 11.62 -19.50 15.41
C ALA A 117 11.84 -19.26 16.91
N ALA A 118 11.51 -20.23 17.78
CA ALA A 118 11.71 -20.11 19.23
C ALA A 118 13.16 -19.69 19.57
N THR A 119 14.11 -20.07 18.72
CA THR A 119 15.53 -19.68 18.76
C THR A 119 15.76 -18.18 18.58
N GLU A 120 14.94 -17.45 17.81
CA GLU A 120 15.07 -16.00 17.60
C GLU A 120 14.41 -15.20 18.73
N TRP A 121 13.33 -15.71 19.33
CA TRP A 121 12.79 -15.12 20.57
C TRP A 121 13.80 -15.26 21.71
N LEU A 122 14.39 -16.44 21.88
CA LEU A 122 15.47 -16.67 22.84
C LEU A 122 16.67 -15.76 22.57
N GLY A 123 17.09 -15.59 21.31
CA GLY A 123 18.16 -14.67 20.94
C GLY A 123 17.85 -13.22 21.31
N ARG A 124 16.64 -12.73 21.07
CA ARG A 124 16.21 -11.37 21.45
C ARG A 124 16.14 -11.17 22.95
N VAL A 125 15.63 -12.15 23.69
CA VAL A 125 15.62 -12.13 25.16
C VAL A 125 17.06 -12.11 25.69
N LEU A 126 17.96 -12.91 25.12
CA LEU A 126 19.38 -12.94 25.53
C LEU A 126 20.08 -11.61 25.30
N VAL A 127 19.78 -10.92 24.19
CA VAL A 127 20.33 -9.58 23.89
C VAL A 127 19.84 -8.52 24.88
N VAL A 128 18.63 -8.66 25.43
CA VAL A 128 18.08 -7.76 26.47
C VAL A 128 18.62 -8.11 27.86
N VAL A 129 18.95 -9.38 28.11
CA VAL A 129 19.44 -9.86 29.42
C VAL A 129 20.95 -9.69 29.59
N CYS A 130 21.76 -9.86 28.53
CA CYS A 130 23.23 -9.71 28.56
C CYS A 130 23.80 -8.34 28.96
N PRO A 131 23.12 -7.18 28.82
CA PRO A 131 23.65 -5.90 29.29
C PRO A 131 23.83 -5.87 30.82
N VAL A 132 22.97 -6.57 31.57
CA VAL A 132 22.98 -6.59 33.03
C VAL A 132 24.27 -7.21 33.59
N PRO A 133 24.67 -8.45 33.23
CA PRO A 133 25.94 -9.01 33.66
C PRO A 133 27.15 -8.29 33.05
N ALA A 134 27.03 -7.69 31.86
CA ALA A 134 28.10 -6.87 31.28
C ALA A 134 28.41 -5.65 32.17
N LEU A 135 27.37 -4.94 32.65
CA LEU A 135 27.50 -3.80 33.55
C LEU A 135 28.05 -4.22 34.92
N ILE A 136 27.53 -5.31 35.49
CA ILE A 136 28.02 -5.84 36.79
C ILE A 136 29.50 -6.26 36.69
N GLY A 137 29.88 -6.96 35.62
CA GLY A 137 31.26 -7.38 35.38
C GLY A 137 32.22 -6.22 35.15
N PHE A 138 31.74 -5.08 34.62
CA PHE A 138 32.53 -3.88 34.43
C PHE A 138 32.69 -3.03 35.71
N ILE A 139 31.74 -3.13 36.64
CA ILE A 139 31.72 -2.36 37.90
C ILE A 139 32.41 -3.12 39.05
N VAL A 140 32.22 -4.44 39.14
CA VAL A 140 32.57 -5.25 40.33
C VAL A 140 33.77 -6.20 40.08
N GLY A 141 34.07 -6.55 38.83
CA GLY A 141 35.08 -7.55 38.48
C GLY A 141 36.13 -7.10 37.46
N PRO A 142 37.06 -7.99 37.06
CA PRO A 142 37.98 -7.70 35.96
C PRO A 142 37.18 -7.48 34.68
N THR A 143 37.44 -6.39 33.96
CA THR A 143 36.72 -5.98 32.74
C THR A 143 36.67 -7.06 31.65
N ILE A 144 37.60 -8.03 31.69
CA ILE A 144 37.61 -9.27 30.87
C ILE A 144 36.31 -10.08 30.97
N TRP A 145 35.64 -10.10 32.12
CA TRP A 145 34.43 -10.92 32.32
C TRP A 145 33.16 -10.27 31.74
N GLY A 146 33.13 -8.94 31.63
CA GLY A 146 32.01 -8.20 31.02
C GLY A 146 32.09 -8.13 29.48
N LEU A 147 33.29 -8.24 28.92
CA LEU A 147 33.56 -8.18 27.48
C LEU A 147 32.75 -9.14 26.60
N PRO A 148 32.63 -10.46 26.91
CA PRO A 148 31.86 -11.38 26.05
C PRO A 148 30.36 -11.04 26.02
N PHE A 149 29.80 -10.57 27.13
CA PHE A 149 28.39 -10.15 27.21
C PHE A 149 28.14 -8.84 26.46
N ALA A 150 29.07 -7.88 26.56
CA ALA A 150 29.02 -6.63 25.80
C ALA A 150 29.20 -6.86 24.28
N LEU A 151 30.08 -7.78 23.89
CA LEU A 151 30.24 -8.14 22.48
C LEU A 151 28.98 -8.83 21.94
N PHE A 152 28.36 -9.70 22.73
CA PHE A 152 27.11 -10.37 22.37
C PHE A 152 25.93 -9.39 22.22
N THR A 153 25.79 -8.39 23.09
CA THR A 153 24.73 -7.37 22.95
C THR A 153 24.93 -6.53 21.70
N ILE A 154 26.16 -6.09 21.42
CA ILE A 154 26.50 -5.30 20.22
C ILE A 154 26.25 -6.13 18.95
N ALA A 155 26.74 -7.36 18.89
CA ALA A 155 26.53 -8.25 17.75
C ALA A 155 25.04 -8.64 17.58
N GLY A 156 24.32 -8.76 18.69
CA GLY A 156 22.91 -9.15 18.74
C GLY A 156 21.93 -8.04 18.37
N LEU A 157 22.36 -6.78 18.26
CA LEU A 157 21.52 -5.69 17.72
C LEU A 157 21.00 -6.01 16.32
N GLY A 158 21.74 -6.79 15.52
CA GLY A 158 21.31 -7.27 14.21
C GLY A 158 20.06 -8.16 14.24
N LEU A 159 19.75 -8.83 15.36
CA LEU A 159 18.52 -9.64 15.49
C LEU A 159 17.23 -8.79 15.52
N TRP A 160 17.35 -7.47 15.67
CA TRP A 160 16.25 -6.53 15.59
C TRP A 160 15.99 -6.00 14.17
N ALA A 161 16.83 -6.38 13.20
CA ALA A 161 16.60 -6.04 11.80
C ALA A 161 15.26 -6.62 11.31
N LYS A 162 14.53 -5.82 10.52
CA LYS A 162 13.26 -6.22 9.92
C LYS A 162 13.48 -7.42 9.00
N GLY A 163 12.80 -8.55 9.26
CA GLY A 163 12.88 -9.77 8.45
C GLY A 163 13.62 -10.95 9.10
N VAL A 164 14.36 -10.71 10.20
CA VAL A 164 14.94 -11.77 11.05
C VAL A 164 13.84 -12.20 12.03
N GLY A 165 13.33 -13.43 11.96
CA GLY A 165 12.20 -13.82 12.83
C GLY A 165 11.23 -14.87 12.30
N THR A 166 11.05 -14.96 10.99
CA THR A 166 9.87 -15.62 10.40
C THR A 166 10.28 -16.80 9.53
N ARG A 167 10.17 -18.02 10.07
CA ARG A 167 10.24 -19.23 9.25
C ARG A 167 8.85 -19.56 8.73
N ARG A 168 8.70 -19.62 7.40
CA ARG A 168 7.45 -20.05 6.76
C ARG A 168 7.14 -21.51 7.13
N THR A 169 5.92 -21.74 7.61
CA THR A 169 5.42 -23.07 7.97
C THR A 169 5.24 -23.94 6.72
N ALA A 170 5.00 -25.25 6.86
CA ALA A 170 4.77 -26.11 5.71
C ALA A 170 3.55 -25.64 4.88
N ALA A 171 2.47 -25.24 5.56
CA ALA A 171 1.30 -24.62 4.94
C ALA A 171 1.66 -23.28 4.27
N GLY A 172 2.42 -22.42 4.95
CA GLY A 172 2.91 -21.15 4.38
C GLY A 172 3.77 -21.33 3.13
N ARG A 173 4.61 -22.37 3.08
CA ARG A 173 5.43 -22.70 1.89
C ARG A 173 4.59 -23.19 0.72
N GLN A 174 3.57 -24.03 0.97
CA GLN A 174 2.67 -24.49 -0.08
C GLN A 174 1.89 -23.31 -0.67
N LEU A 175 1.37 -22.44 0.19
CA LEU A 175 0.63 -21.26 -0.21
C LEU A 175 1.51 -20.27 -0.99
N TRP A 176 2.76 -20.08 -0.54
CA TRP A 176 3.76 -19.30 -1.26
C TRP A 176 4.10 -19.89 -2.63
N SER A 177 4.23 -21.21 -2.74
CA SER A 177 4.50 -21.87 -4.01
C SER A 177 3.33 -21.69 -4.98
N ARG A 178 2.08 -21.82 -4.51
CA ARG A 178 0.87 -21.59 -5.33
C ARG A 178 0.76 -20.12 -5.77
N ALA A 179 0.85 -19.18 -4.84
CA ALA A 179 0.73 -17.75 -5.12
C ALA A 179 1.89 -17.24 -6.01
N GLY A 180 3.12 -17.69 -5.77
CA GLY A 180 4.27 -17.35 -6.60
C GLY A 180 4.23 -18.03 -7.98
N GLY A 181 3.64 -19.22 -8.09
CA GLY A 181 3.35 -19.85 -9.39
C GLY A 181 2.31 -19.05 -10.18
N PHE A 182 1.29 -18.54 -9.50
CA PHE A 182 0.27 -17.69 -10.09
C PHE A 182 0.83 -16.32 -10.53
N GLU A 183 1.68 -15.67 -9.73
CA GLU A 183 2.37 -14.44 -10.15
C GLU A 183 3.17 -14.64 -11.44
N ARG A 184 3.93 -15.75 -11.53
CA ARG A 184 4.68 -16.08 -12.75
C ARG A 184 3.75 -16.31 -13.94
N LEU A 185 2.61 -16.94 -13.74
CA LEU A 185 1.61 -17.13 -14.80
C LEU A 185 1.07 -15.79 -15.34
N LEU A 186 0.85 -14.81 -14.46
CA LEU A 186 0.39 -13.47 -14.84
C LEU A 186 1.51 -12.64 -15.49
N ALA A 187 2.75 -12.80 -15.04
CA ALA A 187 3.88 -11.96 -15.46
C ALA A 187 4.65 -12.49 -16.68
N THR A 188 4.65 -13.81 -16.93
CA THR A 188 5.48 -14.44 -17.96
C THR A 188 4.75 -14.54 -19.31
N PRO A 189 5.31 -13.96 -20.40
CA PRO A 189 4.69 -13.97 -21.73
C PRO A 189 4.46 -15.39 -22.28
N SER A 190 5.47 -16.25 -22.19
CA SER A 190 5.55 -17.56 -22.86
C SER A 190 4.72 -18.70 -22.25
N SER A 191 3.72 -18.40 -21.41
CA SER A 191 2.89 -19.45 -20.80
C SER A 191 1.65 -19.81 -21.65
N GLU A 192 1.73 -19.52 -22.95
CA GLU A 192 0.71 -19.73 -23.99
C GLU A 192 0.22 -21.18 -24.04
N ASP A 193 1.08 -22.17 -23.84
CA ASP A 193 0.73 -23.61 -23.93
C ASP A 193 -0.28 -24.11 -22.88
N ARG A 194 -0.67 -23.30 -21.89
CA ARG A 194 -1.51 -23.74 -20.76
C ARG A 194 -2.78 -22.94 -20.52
N PHE A 195 -2.94 -21.82 -21.20
CA PHE A 195 -4.18 -21.04 -21.12
C PHE A 195 -4.87 -21.10 -22.46
N ASP A 196 -5.98 -21.83 -22.50
CA ASP A 196 -6.91 -21.75 -23.63
C ASP A 196 -7.69 -20.43 -23.51
N TYR A 197 -7.04 -19.33 -23.92
CA TYR A 197 -7.55 -17.97 -23.83
C TYR A 197 -8.83 -17.78 -24.66
N ALA A 198 -8.95 -18.51 -25.78
CA ALA A 198 -10.10 -18.44 -26.68
C ALA A 198 -11.39 -18.98 -26.04
N ALA A 199 -11.29 -19.91 -25.08
CA ALA A 199 -12.44 -20.46 -24.36
C ALA A 199 -12.73 -19.76 -23.02
N ARG A 200 -11.92 -18.77 -22.61
CA ARG A 200 -11.87 -18.32 -21.20
C ARG A 200 -11.70 -16.80 -21.03
N GLU A 201 -12.48 -16.03 -21.79
CA GLU A 201 -12.63 -14.57 -21.60
C GLU A 201 -12.95 -14.22 -20.13
N ASP A 202 -13.85 -14.99 -19.51
CA ASP A 202 -14.26 -14.82 -18.11
C ASP A 202 -13.10 -14.96 -17.11
N LEU A 203 -12.11 -15.81 -17.39
CA LEU A 203 -10.94 -15.96 -16.51
C LEU A 203 -10.00 -14.76 -16.60
N PHE A 204 -9.88 -14.15 -17.80
CA PHE A 204 -9.09 -12.94 -17.93
C PHE A 204 -9.65 -11.85 -17.02
N ILE A 205 -10.98 -11.67 -17.05
CA ILE A 205 -11.70 -10.69 -16.26
C ILE A 205 -11.52 -10.96 -14.75
N ALA A 206 -11.72 -12.20 -14.31
CA ALA A 206 -11.61 -12.57 -12.90
C ALA A 206 -10.20 -12.33 -12.30
N TYR A 207 -9.15 -12.38 -13.13
CA TYR A 207 -7.75 -12.28 -12.65
C TYR A 207 -7.16 -10.87 -12.71
N ILE A 208 -7.88 -9.90 -13.26
CA ILE A 208 -7.47 -8.49 -13.27
C ILE A 208 -7.10 -7.98 -11.87
N PRO A 209 -7.94 -8.16 -10.83
CA PRO A 209 -7.65 -7.56 -9.52
C PRO A 209 -6.35 -8.11 -8.94
N TYR A 210 -6.05 -9.39 -9.19
CA TYR A 210 -4.80 -10.02 -8.78
C TYR A 210 -3.61 -9.52 -9.58
N ALA A 211 -3.74 -9.37 -10.91
CA ALA A 211 -2.67 -8.81 -11.75
C ALA A 211 -2.34 -7.36 -11.35
N ALA A 212 -3.36 -6.57 -11.01
CA ALA A 212 -3.19 -5.22 -10.46
C ALA A 212 -2.48 -5.24 -9.10
N ALA A 213 -2.84 -6.17 -8.21
CA ALA A 213 -2.19 -6.32 -6.90
C ALA A 213 -0.70 -6.65 -7.03
N PHE A 214 -0.35 -7.55 -7.95
CA PHE A 214 1.04 -7.94 -8.23
C PHE A 214 1.84 -6.87 -8.98
N GLY A 215 1.18 -5.85 -9.56
CA GLY A 215 1.80 -4.83 -10.40
C GLY A 215 2.18 -5.34 -11.80
N VAL A 216 1.45 -6.35 -12.31
CA VAL A 216 1.71 -6.98 -13.61
C VAL A 216 0.51 -6.91 -14.56
N ALA A 217 -0.44 -6.01 -14.29
CA ALA A 217 -1.65 -5.83 -15.10
C ALA A 217 -1.34 -5.53 -16.58
N ASP A 218 -0.33 -4.70 -16.88
CA ASP A 218 0.06 -4.39 -18.26
C ASP A 218 0.60 -5.63 -19.00
N LYS A 219 1.41 -6.45 -18.31
CA LYS A 219 1.94 -7.70 -18.85
C LYS A 219 0.82 -8.70 -19.11
N TRP A 220 -0.15 -8.78 -18.20
CA TRP A 220 -1.32 -9.62 -18.34
C TRP A 220 -2.21 -9.21 -19.53
N ALA A 221 -2.45 -7.91 -19.70
CA ALA A 221 -3.20 -7.37 -20.83
C ALA A 221 -2.47 -7.57 -22.16
N ALA A 222 -1.16 -7.32 -22.20
CA ALA A 222 -0.33 -7.57 -23.40
C ALA A 222 -0.39 -9.05 -23.81
N LYS A 223 -0.34 -9.97 -22.84
CA LYS A 223 -0.46 -11.40 -23.08
C LYS A 223 -1.80 -11.78 -23.72
N TYR A 224 -2.91 -11.20 -23.25
CA TYR A 224 -4.23 -11.43 -23.86
C TYR A 224 -4.26 -11.01 -25.33
N ARG A 225 -3.69 -9.84 -25.65
CA ARG A 225 -3.60 -9.37 -27.05
C ARG A 225 -2.79 -10.31 -27.93
N THR A 226 -1.64 -10.80 -27.44
CA THR A 226 -0.78 -11.72 -28.19
C THR A 226 -1.46 -13.07 -28.42
N ALA A 227 -2.18 -13.60 -27.42
CA ALA A 227 -2.80 -14.91 -27.50
C ALA A 227 -4.10 -14.94 -28.34
N THR A 228 -4.96 -13.93 -28.21
CA THR A 228 -6.29 -13.90 -28.84
C THR A 228 -6.32 -13.06 -30.12
N GLY A 229 -5.34 -12.16 -30.32
CA GLY A 229 -5.35 -11.20 -31.43
C GLY A 229 -6.46 -10.15 -31.33
N GLN A 230 -7.16 -10.07 -30.19
CA GLN A 230 -8.23 -9.14 -29.90
C GLN A 230 -7.84 -8.22 -28.75
N GLU A 231 -8.42 -7.02 -28.71
CA GLU A 231 -8.26 -6.14 -27.56
C GLU A 231 -8.97 -6.76 -26.34
N PRO A 232 -8.42 -6.65 -25.12
CA PRO A 232 -9.05 -7.24 -23.95
C PRO A 232 -10.44 -6.65 -23.73
N PRO A 233 -11.44 -7.50 -23.46
CA PRO A 233 -12.80 -7.04 -23.20
C PRO A 233 -12.80 -6.14 -21.97
N THR A 234 -13.62 -5.10 -22.00
CA THR A 234 -13.84 -4.25 -20.84
C THR A 234 -14.95 -4.87 -19.98
N PRO A 235 -14.65 -5.35 -18.75
CA PRO A 235 -15.68 -5.89 -17.87
C PRO A 235 -16.78 -4.86 -17.59
N THR A 236 -18.01 -5.31 -17.30
CA THR A 236 -19.13 -4.40 -16.95
C THR A 236 -18.84 -3.59 -15.68
N TRP A 237 -18.03 -4.13 -14.76
CA TRP A 237 -17.59 -3.45 -13.54
C TRP A 237 -16.37 -2.54 -13.76
N TYR A 238 -15.78 -2.54 -14.97
CA TYR A 238 -14.62 -1.72 -15.29
C TYR A 238 -15.02 -0.25 -15.35
N PRO A 239 -14.25 0.66 -14.73
CA PRO A 239 -14.68 2.02 -14.52
C PRO A 239 -14.34 2.88 -15.75
N VAL A 240 -15.03 2.62 -16.87
CA VAL A 240 -14.97 3.38 -18.13
C VAL A 240 -16.30 4.04 -18.41
N THR A 241 -16.26 5.31 -18.78
CA THR A 241 -17.43 6.05 -19.25
C THR A 241 -17.85 5.55 -20.63
N ALA A 242 -19.13 5.73 -21.00
CA ALA A 242 -19.64 5.29 -22.30
C ALA A 242 -18.86 5.88 -23.49
N SER A 243 -18.24 7.05 -23.33
CA SER A 243 -17.37 7.70 -24.33
C SER A 243 -15.97 7.08 -24.44
N ASP A 244 -15.48 6.41 -23.38
CA ASP A 244 -14.14 5.79 -23.32
C ASP A 244 -14.15 4.31 -23.73
N ARG A 245 -15.34 3.71 -23.96
CA ARG A 245 -15.50 2.28 -24.33
C ARG A 245 -14.83 1.91 -25.66
N SER A 246 -14.58 2.87 -26.54
CA SER A 246 -13.87 2.65 -27.80
C SER A 246 -12.34 2.62 -27.66
N ALA A 247 -11.78 2.96 -26.49
CA ALA A 247 -10.34 3.12 -26.28
C ALA A 247 -9.64 1.89 -25.67
N GLY A 248 -10.36 0.78 -25.46
CA GLY A 248 -9.80 -0.48 -24.99
C GLY A 248 -9.32 -0.47 -23.54
N TRP A 249 -8.94 -1.66 -23.05
CA TRP A 249 -8.44 -1.91 -21.70
C TRP A 249 -7.26 -1.01 -21.29
N SER A 250 -6.38 -0.69 -22.24
CA SER A 250 -5.21 0.19 -22.06
C SER A 250 -5.52 1.68 -22.15
N SER A 251 -6.79 2.09 -22.24
CA SER A 251 -7.12 3.51 -22.24
C SER A 251 -6.53 4.17 -20.99
N PRO A 252 -5.74 5.25 -21.15
CA PRO A 252 -5.20 6.04 -20.04
C PRO A 252 -6.28 6.58 -19.08
N GLY A 253 -7.56 6.45 -19.43
CA GLY A 253 -8.71 6.96 -18.67
C GLY A 253 -9.27 6.05 -17.57
N GLY A 254 -8.95 4.75 -17.54
CA GLY A 254 -9.58 3.78 -16.62
C GLY A 254 -8.78 3.53 -15.32
N LEU A 255 -8.21 2.33 -15.19
CA LEU A 255 -7.48 1.91 -13.97
C LEU A 255 -6.23 2.72 -13.67
N ALA A 256 -5.48 3.10 -14.69
CA ALA A 256 -4.27 3.89 -14.51
C ALA A 256 -4.61 5.27 -13.91
N ALA A 257 -5.67 5.91 -14.42
CA ALA A 257 -6.18 7.18 -13.89
C ALA A 257 -6.77 7.03 -12.48
N PHE A 258 -7.54 5.97 -12.21
CA PHE A 258 -8.04 5.67 -10.86
C PHE A 258 -6.90 5.47 -9.86
N GLY A 259 -5.93 4.61 -10.20
CA GLY A 259 -4.77 4.36 -9.36
C GLY A 259 -3.92 5.60 -9.12
N ALA A 260 -3.73 6.44 -10.16
CA ALA A 260 -3.04 7.72 -10.03
C ALA A 260 -3.81 8.69 -9.11
N THR A 261 -5.14 8.73 -9.19
CA THR A 261 -5.99 9.59 -8.33
C THR A 261 -5.89 9.17 -6.86
N VAL A 262 -5.96 7.86 -6.59
CA VAL A 262 -5.76 7.29 -5.24
C VAL A 262 -4.37 7.62 -4.71
N ALA A 263 -3.32 7.35 -5.51
CA ALA A 263 -1.93 7.61 -5.11
C ALA A 263 -1.67 9.09 -4.82
N THR A 264 -2.17 9.98 -5.68
CA THR A 264 -2.04 11.44 -5.52
C THR A 264 -2.75 11.93 -4.26
N SER A 265 -3.97 11.42 -3.98
CA SER A 265 -4.73 11.80 -2.79
C SER A 265 -4.02 11.38 -1.49
N ILE A 266 -3.48 10.16 -1.45
CA ILE A 266 -2.66 9.67 -0.33
C ILE A 266 -1.39 10.51 -0.17
N ALA A 267 -0.69 10.80 -1.28
CA ALA A 267 0.55 11.58 -1.26
C ALA A 267 0.32 13.00 -0.76
N ALA A 268 -0.75 13.68 -1.23
CA ALA A 268 -1.12 15.01 -0.80
C ALA A 268 -1.42 15.07 0.71
N TYR A 269 -2.16 14.10 1.24
CA TYR A 269 -2.42 14.01 2.68
C TYR A 269 -1.12 13.80 3.49
N LYS A 270 -0.27 12.86 3.08
CA LYS A 270 1.02 12.62 3.76
C LYS A 270 1.94 13.85 3.71
N ALA A 271 1.92 14.60 2.62
CA ALA A 271 2.66 15.87 2.52
C ALA A 271 2.13 16.92 3.51
N ALA A 272 0.80 17.09 3.59
CA ALA A 272 0.15 17.99 4.53
C ALA A 272 0.48 17.65 6.00
N GLN A 273 0.48 16.36 6.36
CA GLN A 273 0.84 15.89 7.70
C GLN A 273 2.31 16.17 8.06
N ARG A 274 3.22 16.09 7.08
CA ARG A 274 4.63 16.45 7.31
C ARG A 274 4.80 17.95 7.53
N SER A 275 4.09 18.79 6.79
CA SER A 275 4.13 20.25 7.00
C SER A 275 3.55 20.70 8.35
N SER A 276 2.65 19.93 8.96
CA SER A 276 2.16 20.20 10.33
C SER A 276 3.12 19.76 11.44
N SER A 277 4.19 19.02 11.12
CA SER A 277 5.17 18.53 12.10
C SER A 277 6.44 19.37 12.23
N SER A 278 6.55 20.48 11.50
CA SER A 278 7.75 21.34 11.48
C SER A 278 7.67 22.60 12.35
N SER A 279 6.72 22.71 13.28
CA SER A 279 6.66 23.78 14.29
C SER A 279 7.04 23.25 15.68
N GLY A 280 8.32 22.94 15.89
CA GLY A 280 8.78 22.42 17.19
C GLY A 280 10.24 21.99 17.21
N GLY A 281 11.16 22.84 16.73
CA GLY A 281 12.60 22.60 16.80
C GLY A 281 13.32 23.85 17.29
N SER A 282 13.64 23.85 18.58
CA SER A 282 14.34 24.93 19.30
C SER A 282 15.67 25.32 18.68
N SER A 283 15.83 26.62 18.43
CA SER A 283 17.10 27.29 18.16
C SER A 283 18.04 27.13 19.37
N PHE A 284 19.11 26.35 19.22
CA PHE A 284 20.32 26.50 20.03
C PHE A 284 21.33 27.32 19.22
N SER A 285 21.22 28.64 19.36
CA SER A 285 22.24 29.58 18.91
C SER A 285 23.29 29.71 20.01
N SER A 286 24.31 28.87 19.98
CA SER A 286 25.52 29.07 20.79
C SER A 286 26.59 29.81 19.97
N GLY A 287 26.63 31.13 20.21
CA GLY A 287 27.83 31.96 20.32
C GLY A 287 28.96 31.82 19.30
N GLY A 288 29.09 32.84 18.45
CA GLY A 288 30.31 33.17 17.72
C GLY A 288 30.21 34.58 17.12
N GLY A 289 30.43 35.60 17.95
CA GLY A 289 30.33 37.01 17.55
C GLY A 289 31.47 37.49 16.65
N ARG A 290 31.20 38.51 15.84
CA ARG A 290 31.75 39.88 15.97
C ARG A 290 31.49 40.73 14.71
N LEU A 291 31.04 41.97 14.99
CA LEU A 291 31.19 43.24 14.26
C LEU A 291 30.66 43.38 12.83
N GLY A 292 29.77 44.37 12.62
CA GLY A 292 29.46 44.81 11.26
C GLY A 292 28.42 45.91 11.03
N ARG A 293 28.45 47.00 11.80
CA ARG A 293 28.07 48.36 11.36
C ARG A 293 26.61 48.65 10.94
N TRP A 294 25.92 49.34 11.86
CA TRP A 294 24.78 50.22 11.65
C TRP A 294 24.99 51.23 10.50
N ARG A 295 23.97 51.40 9.65
CA ARG A 295 23.61 52.70 9.05
C ARG A 295 22.12 52.71 8.72
N GLY A 296 21.38 53.51 9.48
CA GLY A 296 20.00 53.86 9.16
C GLY A 296 19.92 55.09 8.27
N GLN A 297 18.82 55.22 7.52
CA GLN A 297 18.16 56.47 7.15
C GLN A 297 16.79 56.10 6.55
N ARG A 298 15.75 56.14 7.40
CA ARG A 298 14.72 57.20 7.47
C ARG A 298 13.80 57.29 6.24
N ARG A 299 12.57 56.82 6.47
CA ARG A 299 11.34 57.19 5.76
C ARG A 299 11.18 58.71 5.70
N ARG A 300 10.65 59.21 4.58
CA ARG A 300 9.87 60.45 4.55
C ARG A 300 8.64 60.23 3.66
N LEU A 301 7.50 60.06 4.32
CA LEU A 301 6.18 60.21 3.72
C LEU A 301 5.93 61.71 3.52
N LEU A 302 5.49 62.10 2.33
CA LEU A 302 4.82 63.37 2.10
C LEU A 302 3.47 63.08 1.44
N VAL A 303 2.43 63.30 2.22
CA VAL A 303 1.04 63.51 1.81
C VAL A 303 0.91 64.98 1.42
N SER A 304 0.28 65.29 0.27
CA SER A 304 -0.61 66.44 0.04
C SER A 304 -1.10 66.36 -1.41
N ARG A 305 -2.34 65.94 -1.68
CA ARG A 305 -3.58 66.73 -1.81
C ARG A 305 -3.68 67.61 -3.07
N ASP A 306 -4.70 67.26 -3.85
CA ASP A 306 -5.68 68.10 -4.56
C ASP A 306 -5.29 68.95 -5.78
N HIS A 307 -5.93 68.59 -6.91
CA HIS A 307 -6.99 69.34 -7.63
C HIS A 307 -6.82 69.61 -9.13
N HIS A 308 -7.88 69.21 -9.85
CA HIS A 308 -8.54 69.85 -11.01
C HIS A 308 -7.96 69.79 -12.45
N ARG A 309 -8.75 69.15 -13.33
CA ARG A 309 -9.34 69.58 -14.64
C ARG A 309 -9.32 68.40 -15.62
N GLN A 310 -10.44 67.76 -15.98
CA GLN A 310 -11.40 68.12 -17.05
C GLN A 310 -10.73 68.81 -18.25
N GLU A 311 -10.55 68.10 -19.36
CA GLU A 311 -11.50 67.96 -20.48
C GLU A 311 -11.36 66.57 -21.12
#